data_AF-A0A0F2L7P0-F1
#
_entry.id   AF-A0A0F2L7P0-F1
#
_cell.length_a   1.000
_cell.length_b   1.000
_cell.length_c   1.000
_cell.angle_alpha   90.00
_cell.angle_beta   90.00
_cell.angle_gamma   90.00
#
_symmetry.space_group_name_H-M   'P 1'
#
loop_
_entity.id
_entity.type
_entity.pdbx_description
1 polymer ?
#
loop_
_entity_poly.entity_id
_entity_poly.type
_entity_poly.pdbx_seq_one_letter_code
_entity_poly.pdbx_strand_id
1 'polypeptide(L)'
;MRGISAIEAAVLFGFMAVAYMVLAYIVWLYSYYAFQKEVASTASLTASYVASQVADLISSAMTPGVYRISYKLYLPTQFPDFDAYSYSIALFNNATSPGAVALYVAVNFTAYRSTFSATYKVTAFAYYLNSSFSGVKIYATNFDRALGGPGCVVPSPAVPGAYAVNLTKPGCGVLWLAPTPSNYKLISIIKNNGG
;
A
#
# COMPACT_ATOMS: atom_id res chain seq x y z
N MET A 1 -3.45 -28.78 -63.35
CA MET A 1 -3.37 -28.34 -61.94
C MET A 1 -3.68 -29.56 -61.09
N ARG A 2 -2.67 -30.20 -60.48
CA ARG A 2 -2.90 -31.33 -59.55
C ARG A 2 -3.39 -30.73 -58.23
N GLY A 3 -4.66 -30.97 -57.89
CA GLY A 3 -5.24 -30.50 -56.64
C GLY A 3 -4.52 -31.10 -55.44
N ILE A 4 -4.26 -30.28 -54.43
CA ILE A 4 -3.74 -30.71 -53.13
C ILE A 4 -4.64 -31.84 -52.62
N SER A 5 -4.06 -32.97 -52.22
CA SER A 5 -4.87 -34.07 -51.70
C SER A 5 -5.49 -33.65 -50.35
N ALA A 6 -6.68 -34.15 -50.03
CA ALA A 6 -7.35 -33.81 -48.76
C ALA A 6 -6.48 -34.07 -47.52
N ILE A 7 -5.56 -35.03 -47.60
CA ILE A 7 -4.60 -35.37 -46.54
C ILE A 7 -3.54 -34.27 -46.39
N GLU A 8 -2.97 -33.78 -47.49
CA GLU A 8 -1.99 -32.69 -47.47
C GLU A 8 -2.60 -31.39 -46.91
N ALA A 9 -3.85 -31.09 -47.29
CA ALA A 9 -4.59 -29.96 -46.73
C ALA A 9 -4.85 -30.14 -45.22
N ALA A 10 -5.30 -31.33 -44.79
CA ALA A 10 -5.56 -31.61 -43.37
C ALA A 10 -4.29 -31.50 -42.52
N VAL A 11 -3.15 -31.99 -43.02
CA VAL A 11 -1.85 -31.86 -42.37
C VAL A 11 -1.47 -30.38 -42.22
N LEU A 12 -1.63 -29.59 -43.29
CA LEU A 12 -1.32 -28.15 -43.27
C LEU A 12 -2.20 -27.37 -42.28
N PHE A 13 -3.51 -27.67 -42.23
CA PHE A 13 -4.42 -27.09 -41.23
C PHE A 13 -4.06 -27.53 -39.81
N GLY A 14 -3.66 -28.78 -39.60
CA GLY A 14 -3.18 -29.26 -38.31
C GLY A 14 -1.95 -28.50 -37.83
N PHE A 15 -0.95 -28.31 -38.71
CA PHE A 15 0.23 -27.51 -38.39
C PHE A 15 -0.10 -26.04 -38.12
N MET A 16 -0.98 -25.43 -38.91
CA MET A 16 -1.43 -24.07 -38.65
C MET A 16 -2.13 -23.95 -37.30
N ALA A 17 -3.02 -24.88 -36.96
CA ALA A 17 -3.73 -24.88 -35.68
C ALA A 17 -2.75 -24.96 -34.50
N VAL A 18 -1.75 -25.85 -34.58
CA VAL A 18 -0.70 -25.97 -33.54
C VAL A 18 0.13 -24.68 -33.45
N ALA A 19 0.53 -24.11 -34.59
CA ALA A 19 1.29 -22.85 -34.62
C ALA A 19 0.49 -21.71 -33.97
N TYR A 20 -0.81 -21.60 -34.26
CA TYR A 20 -1.68 -20.61 -33.62
C TYR A 20 -1.84 -20.84 -32.12
N MET A 21 -1.96 -22.09 -31.67
CA MET A 21 -2.00 -22.41 -30.23
C MET A 21 -0.71 -21.97 -29.53
N VAL A 22 0.44 -22.25 -30.12
CA VAL A 22 1.74 -21.85 -29.57
C VAL A 22 1.87 -20.33 -29.50
N LEU A 23 1.51 -19.62 -30.58
CA LEU A 23 1.54 -18.15 -30.60
C LEU A 23 0.58 -17.55 -29.58
N ALA A 24 -0.65 -18.05 -29.49
CA ALA A 24 -1.64 -17.60 -28.52
C ALA A 24 -1.14 -17.81 -27.08
N TYR A 25 -0.52 -18.96 -26.81
CA TYR A 25 0.06 -19.25 -25.50
C TYR A 25 1.22 -18.31 -25.15
N ILE A 26 2.10 -17.99 -26.12
CA ILE A 26 3.18 -17.02 -25.92
C ILE A 26 2.62 -15.63 -25.62
N VAL A 27 1.61 -15.17 -26.37
CA VAL A 27 0.94 -13.88 -26.13
C VAL A 27 0.30 -13.85 -24.74
N TRP A 28 -0.35 -14.94 -24.34
CA TRP A 28 -0.93 -15.09 -23.00
C TRP A 28 0.12 -14.96 -21.90
N LEU A 29 1.29 -15.63 -22.05
CA LEU A 29 2.41 -15.54 -21.12
C LEU A 29 2.94 -14.11 -21.00
N TYR A 30 3.21 -13.45 -22.13
CA TYR A 30 3.70 -12.06 -22.11
C TYR A 30 2.70 -11.10 -21.45
N SER A 31 1.41 -11.28 -21.73
CA SER A 31 0.34 -10.49 -21.12
C SER A 31 0.29 -10.70 -19.60
N TYR A 32 0.47 -11.94 -19.14
CA TYR A 32 0.53 -12.26 -17.71
C TYR A 32 1.74 -11.62 -17.02
N TYR A 33 2.93 -11.66 -17.64
CA TYR A 33 4.11 -10.99 -17.09
C TYR A 33 3.98 -9.46 -17.06
N ALA A 34 3.39 -8.86 -18.09
CA ALA A 34 3.09 -7.43 -18.11
C ALA A 34 2.13 -7.05 -16.98
N PHE A 35 1.04 -7.81 -16.82
CA PHE A 35 0.08 -7.63 -15.74
C PHE A 35 0.75 -7.73 -14.35
N GLN A 36 1.59 -8.73 -14.12
CA GLN A 36 2.33 -8.85 -12.85
C GLN A 36 3.20 -7.61 -12.54
N LYS A 37 3.90 -7.08 -13.55
CA LYS A 37 4.70 -5.86 -13.41
C LYS A 37 3.84 -4.63 -13.10
N GLU A 38 2.68 -4.51 -13.75
CA GLU A 38 1.73 -3.42 -13.48
C GLU A 38 1.22 -3.46 -12.03
N VAL A 39 0.85 -4.64 -11.53
CA VAL A 39 0.40 -4.82 -10.14
C VAL A 39 1.52 -4.49 -9.16
N ALA A 40 2.74 -4.98 -9.40
CA ALA A 40 3.89 -4.66 -8.57
C ALA A 40 4.23 -3.17 -8.56
N SER A 41 4.23 -2.52 -9.73
CA SER A 41 4.43 -1.08 -9.88
C SER A 41 3.36 -0.30 -9.11
N THR A 42 2.10 -0.67 -9.27
CA THR A 42 0.98 0.00 -8.60
C THR A 42 1.07 -0.14 -7.08
N ALA A 43 1.42 -1.31 -6.56
CA ALA A 43 1.65 -1.52 -5.14
C ALA A 43 2.79 -0.62 -4.61
N SER A 44 3.90 -0.54 -5.36
CA SER A 44 5.06 0.30 -5.00
C SER A 44 4.73 1.79 -5.03
N LEU A 45 4.00 2.25 -6.05
CA LEU A 45 3.55 3.64 -6.17
C LEU A 45 2.57 3.99 -5.05
N THR A 46 1.64 3.08 -4.72
CA THR A 46 0.71 3.26 -3.59
C THR A 46 1.47 3.40 -2.26
N ALA A 47 2.46 2.53 -2.03
CA ALA A 47 3.29 2.59 -0.83
C ALA A 47 4.07 3.90 -0.75
N SER A 48 4.69 4.31 -1.87
CA SER A 48 5.49 5.53 -1.98
C SER A 48 4.63 6.79 -1.84
N TYR A 49 3.41 6.79 -2.37
CA TYR A 49 2.46 7.89 -2.24
C TYR A 49 1.99 8.10 -0.80
N VAL A 50 1.70 7.03 -0.08
CA VAL A 50 1.33 7.13 1.35
C VAL A 50 2.55 7.51 2.19
N ALA A 51 3.72 6.93 1.90
CA ALA A 51 4.97 7.24 2.59
C ALA A 51 5.36 8.72 2.43
N SER A 52 5.23 9.28 1.23
CA SER A 52 5.51 10.71 0.98
C SER A 52 4.54 11.62 1.73
N GLN A 53 3.22 11.34 1.73
CA GLN A 53 2.27 12.11 2.54
C GLN A 53 2.63 12.08 4.04
N VAL A 54 3.05 10.93 4.56
CA VAL A 54 3.50 10.79 5.95
C VAL A 54 4.80 11.58 6.19
N ALA A 55 5.75 11.51 5.27
CA ALA A 55 7.02 12.25 5.35
C ALA A 55 6.78 13.77 5.34
N ASP A 56 5.94 14.26 4.44
CA ASP A 56 5.58 15.68 4.32
C ASP A 56 4.88 16.18 5.58
N LEU A 57 3.95 15.38 6.13
CA LEU A 57 3.29 15.68 7.40
C LEU A 57 4.30 15.79 8.54
N ILE A 58 5.21 14.83 8.66
CA ILE A 58 6.20 14.83 9.75
C ILE A 58 7.18 15.99 9.58
N SER A 59 7.66 16.25 8.36
CA SER A 59 8.52 17.39 8.06
C SER A 59 7.85 18.71 8.43
N SER A 60 6.59 18.90 8.03
CA SER A 60 5.78 20.08 8.38
C SER A 60 5.54 20.17 9.89
N ALA A 61 5.33 19.03 10.55
CA ALA A 61 5.22 18.99 11.99
C ALA A 61 6.52 19.41 12.66
N MET A 62 7.69 19.07 12.11
CA MET A 62 9.00 19.39 12.68
C MET A 62 9.40 20.86 12.55
N THR A 63 8.72 21.65 11.71
CA THR A 63 8.96 23.10 11.61
C THR A 63 8.88 23.80 12.98
N PRO A 64 9.85 24.69 13.32
CA PRO A 64 9.81 25.46 14.56
C PRO A 64 8.49 26.24 14.73
N GLY A 65 7.96 26.27 15.94
CA GLY A 65 6.67 26.91 16.25
C GLY A 65 5.42 26.05 15.98
N VAL A 66 5.56 24.89 15.34
CA VAL A 66 4.46 23.93 15.16
C VAL A 66 4.39 22.97 16.35
N TYR A 67 3.31 23.09 17.12
CA TYR A 67 3.04 22.25 18.31
C TYR A 67 2.04 21.13 18.05
N ARG A 68 1.09 21.36 17.14
CA ARG A 68 0.09 20.37 16.77
C ARG A 68 -0.27 20.53 15.30
N ILE A 69 -0.30 19.41 14.60
CA ILE A 69 -0.79 19.34 13.22
C ILE A 69 -1.60 18.05 13.05
N SER A 70 -2.72 18.16 12.35
CA SER A 70 -3.58 17.04 12.02
C SER A 70 -3.83 17.06 10.52
N TYR A 71 -3.57 15.95 9.85
CA TYR A 71 -3.62 15.85 8.40
C TYR A 71 -4.46 14.66 7.96
N LYS A 72 -5.31 14.91 6.95
CA LYS A 72 -6.13 13.90 6.31
C LYS A 72 -5.29 13.21 5.25
N LEU A 73 -4.92 11.97 5.52
CA LEU A 73 -4.23 11.12 4.58
C LEU A 73 -5.25 10.49 3.64
N TYR A 74 -5.03 10.69 2.35
CA TYR A 74 -5.87 10.14 1.29
C TYR A 74 -5.26 8.85 0.79
N LEU A 75 -6.06 7.79 0.79
CA LEU A 75 -5.69 6.49 0.23
C LEU A 75 -6.22 6.41 -1.20
N PRO A 76 -5.44 5.89 -2.17
CA PRO A 76 -5.92 5.73 -3.54
C PRO A 76 -7.15 4.83 -3.61
N THR A 77 -8.28 5.34 -4.08
CA THR A 77 -9.55 4.58 -4.09
C THR A 77 -9.85 3.89 -5.40
N GLN A 78 -9.21 4.31 -6.50
CA GLN A 78 -9.50 3.85 -7.86
C GLN A 78 -8.23 3.47 -8.61
N PHE A 79 -8.26 2.31 -9.26
CA PHE A 79 -7.21 1.84 -10.16
C PHE A 79 -7.87 1.40 -11.47
N PRO A 80 -7.92 2.28 -12.49
CA PRO A 80 -8.70 2.04 -13.71
C PRO A 80 -8.15 0.88 -14.55
N ASP A 81 -6.90 0.51 -14.32
CA ASP A 81 -6.23 -0.56 -15.05
C ASP A 81 -6.71 -1.96 -14.62
N PHE A 82 -7.44 -2.11 -13.50
CA PHE A 82 -7.84 -3.42 -12.99
C PHE A 82 -9.36 -3.57 -12.95
N ASP A 83 -9.85 -4.77 -13.29
CA ASP A 83 -11.29 -5.08 -13.25
C ASP A 83 -11.79 -5.15 -11.79
N ALA A 84 -10.95 -5.69 -10.92
CA ALA A 84 -11.16 -5.72 -9.48
C ALA A 84 -9.82 -5.70 -8.73
N TYR A 85 -9.84 -5.19 -7.52
CA TYR A 85 -8.67 -5.14 -6.65
C TYR A 85 -9.07 -5.12 -5.18
N SER A 86 -8.17 -5.59 -4.33
CA SER A 86 -8.24 -5.40 -2.88
C SER A 86 -6.84 -5.09 -2.39
N TYR A 87 -6.74 -4.17 -1.44
CA TYR A 87 -5.45 -3.85 -0.87
C TYR A 87 -5.57 -3.51 0.61
N SER A 88 -4.46 -3.68 1.32
CA SER A 88 -4.32 -3.22 2.68
C SER A 88 -3.04 -2.40 2.85
N ILE A 89 -3.13 -1.36 3.66
CA ILE A 89 -2.03 -0.44 3.93
C ILE A 89 -1.79 -0.42 5.42
N ALA A 90 -0.60 -0.80 5.84
CA ALA A 90 -0.17 -0.73 7.22
C ALA A 90 0.84 0.39 7.40
N LEU A 91 0.59 1.30 8.34
CA LEU A 91 1.58 2.27 8.80
C LEU A 91 2.03 1.84 10.19
N PHE A 92 3.31 1.51 10.36
CA PHE A 92 3.82 0.95 11.60
C PHE A 92 5.20 1.50 11.96
N ASN A 93 5.48 1.52 13.26
CA ASN A 93 6.77 1.91 13.79
C ASN A 93 7.63 0.66 14.06
N ASN A 94 8.73 0.55 13.32
CA ASN A 94 9.72 -0.53 13.46
C ASN A 94 11.01 -0.07 14.17
N ALA A 95 10.95 1.01 14.96
CA ALA A 95 12.09 1.43 15.75
C ALA A 95 12.48 0.35 16.76
N THR A 96 13.78 0.09 16.87
CA THR A 96 14.36 -0.85 17.84
C THR A 96 14.83 -0.16 19.12
N SER A 97 14.97 1.16 19.10
CA SER A 97 15.46 1.96 20.24
C SER A 97 14.31 2.73 20.90
N PRO A 98 14.26 2.77 22.25
CA PRO A 98 13.31 3.60 22.98
C PRO A 98 13.46 5.08 22.60
N GLY A 99 12.33 5.75 22.34
CA GLY A 99 12.32 7.17 21.97
C GLY A 99 12.63 7.47 20.50
N ALA A 100 13.09 6.50 19.71
CA ALA A 100 13.18 6.62 18.26
C ALA A 100 11.87 6.19 17.60
N VAL A 101 11.60 6.75 16.41
CA VAL A 101 10.44 6.38 15.59
C VAL A 101 10.96 6.11 14.18
N ALA A 102 10.70 4.91 13.66
CA ALA A 102 11.02 4.52 12.29
C ALA A 102 9.73 4.05 11.62
N LEU A 103 9.09 4.96 10.88
CA LEU A 103 7.80 4.68 10.25
C LEU A 103 8.00 4.04 8.89
N TYR A 104 7.29 2.94 8.69
CA TYR A 104 7.21 2.22 7.43
C TYR A 104 5.75 2.08 7.01
N VAL A 105 5.54 2.10 5.70
CA VAL A 105 4.28 1.81 5.06
C VAL A 105 4.40 0.47 4.35
N ALA A 106 3.65 -0.54 4.78
CA ALA A 106 3.50 -1.79 4.05
C ALA A 106 2.20 -1.76 3.26
N VAL A 107 2.26 -2.15 1.99
CA VAL A 107 1.09 -2.32 1.13
C VAL A 107 1.03 -3.77 0.70
N ASN A 108 -0.11 -4.42 0.93
CA ASN A 108 -0.44 -5.71 0.32
C ASN A 108 -1.53 -5.44 -0.72
N PHE A 109 -1.23 -5.69 -1.99
CA PHE A 109 -2.10 -5.36 -3.11
C PHE A 109 -2.40 -6.61 -3.92
N THR A 110 -3.67 -6.89 -4.13
CA THR A 110 -4.16 -7.97 -4.98
C THR A 110 -5.02 -7.37 -6.08
N ALA A 111 -4.74 -7.74 -7.32
CA ALA A 111 -5.47 -7.25 -8.49
C ALA A 111 -5.92 -8.40 -9.38
N TYR A 112 -6.98 -8.15 -10.13
CA TYR A 112 -7.60 -9.06 -11.08
C TYR A 112 -7.82 -8.35 -12.41
N ARG A 113 -7.52 -9.03 -13.51
CA ARG A 113 -7.86 -8.59 -14.87
C ARG A 113 -8.20 -9.82 -15.71
N SER A 114 -9.46 -9.94 -16.13
CA SER A 114 -9.98 -11.13 -16.79
C SER A 114 -9.67 -12.42 -16.00
N THR A 115 -8.93 -13.36 -16.57
CA THR A 115 -8.52 -14.61 -15.92
C THR A 115 -7.24 -14.48 -15.08
N PHE A 116 -6.59 -13.31 -15.09
CA PHE A 116 -5.35 -13.07 -14.36
C PHE A 116 -5.59 -12.59 -12.93
N SER A 117 -4.75 -13.07 -12.01
CA SER A 117 -4.70 -12.64 -10.62
C SER A 117 -3.25 -12.52 -10.18
N ALA A 118 -2.90 -11.44 -9.48
CA ALA A 118 -1.58 -11.26 -8.90
C ALA A 118 -1.67 -10.57 -7.54
N THR A 119 -0.77 -10.93 -6.63
CA THR A 119 -0.66 -10.32 -5.30
C THR A 119 0.79 -9.94 -5.03
N TYR A 120 0.98 -8.71 -4.57
CA TYR A 120 2.29 -8.16 -4.24
C TYR A 120 2.27 -7.48 -2.87
N LYS A 121 3.36 -7.68 -2.13
CA LYS A 121 3.61 -7.01 -0.85
C LYS A 121 4.84 -6.14 -0.99
N VAL A 122 4.69 -4.86 -0.71
CA VAL A 122 5.77 -3.88 -0.80
C VAL A 122 5.84 -3.09 0.50
N THR A 123 7.05 -2.79 0.95
CA THR A 123 7.29 -1.91 2.11
C THR A 123 8.08 -0.70 1.68
N ALA A 124 7.59 0.49 2.01
CA ALA A 124 8.25 1.76 1.79
C ALA A 124 8.62 2.40 3.13
N PHE A 125 9.80 2.99 3.21
CA PHE A 125 10.19 3.82 4.34
C PHE A 125 9.50 5.18 4.23
N ALA A 126 8.89 5.65 5.32
CA ALA A 126 8.23 6.95 5.36
C ALA A 126 9.10 8.00 6.02
N TYR A 127 9.53 7.78 7.27
CA TYR A 127 10.30 8.77 8.01
C TYR A 127 11.00 8.18 9.23
N TYR A 128 12.08 8.83 9.67
CA TYR A 128 12.81 8.50 10.89
C TYR A 128 12.95 9.73 11.80
N LEU A 129 12.57 9.57 13.06
CA LEU A 129 12.85 10.52 14.13
C LEU A 129 13.80 9.85 15.14
N ASN A 130 14.91 10.51 15.43
CA ASN A 130 15.82 10.06 16.46
C ASN A 130 15.26 10.35 17.87
N SER A 131 15.93 9.83 18.89
CA SER A 131 15.56 10.01 20.30
C SER A 131 15.65 11.45 20.80
N SER A 132 16.29 12.37 20.06
CA SER A 132 16.34 13.80 20.39
C SER A 132 14.98 14.50 20.24
N PHE A 133 14.00 13.86 19.60
CA PHE A 133 12.62 14.34 19.46
C PHE A 133 11.66 13.72 20.49
N SER A 134 12.12 13.43 21.71
CA SER A 134 11.38 12.72 22.77
C SER A 134 10.04 13.34 23.19
N GLY A 135 9.74 14.58 22.77
CA GLY A 135 8.46 15.26 22.98
C GLY A 135 7.41 15.05 21.88
N VAL A 136 7.77 14.42 20.76
CA VAL A 136 6.86 14.21 19.60
C VAL A 136 6.01 12.97 19.83
N LYS A 137 4.69 13.11 19.68
CA LYS A 137 3.72 12.02 19.69
C LYS A 137 2.95 12.01 18.38
N ILE A 138 2.83 10.83 17.78
CA ILE A 138 2.22 10.58 16.47
C ILE A 138 1.07 9.62 16.68
N TYR A 139 -0.11 10.04 16.24
CA TYR A 139 -1.36 9.32 16.43
C TYR A 139 -2.04 9.10 15.09
N ALA A 140 -2.49 7.87 14.85
CA ALA A 140 -3.33 7.57 13.71
C ALA A 140 -4.74 7.20 14.17
N THR A 141 -5.75 7.76 13.51
CA THR A 141 -7.17 7.59 13.79
C THR A 141 -7.90 7.12 12.52
N ASN A 142 -9.17 6.72 12.65
CA ASN A 142 -9.95 6.09 11.57
C ASN A 142 -9.29 4.83 10.99
N PHE A 143 -8.62 4.06 11.84
CA PHE A 143 -7.98 2.80 11.45
C PHE A 143 -8.98 1.64 11.46
N ASP A 144 -8.77 0.65 10.60
CA ASP A 144 -9.62 -0.54 10.52
C ASP A 144 -9.16 -1.60 11.53
N ARG A 145 -7.84 -1.67 11.79
CA ARG A 145 -7.26 -2.51 12.85
C ARG A 145 -5.97 -1.88 13.41
N ALA A 146 -5.73 -2.06 14.71
CA ALA A 146 -4.45 -1.73 15.34
C ALA A 146 -3.46 -2.90 15.25
N LEU A 147 -2.19 -2.60 15.02
CA LEU A 147 -1.06 -3.53 15.04
C LEU A 147 -0.27 -3.31 16.34
N GLY A 148 0.28 -4.39 16.91
CA GLY A 148 1.02 -4.33 18.19
C GLY A 148 0.18 -4.55 19.46
N GLY A 149 -1.10 -4.88 19.31
CA GLY A 149 -1.99 -5.26 20.42
C GLY A 149 -2.66 -4.07 21.14
N PRO A 150 -3.40 -4.34 22.25
CA PRO A 150 -4.23 -3.33 22.91
C PRO A 150 -3.43 -2.18 23.53
N GLY A 151 -2.15 -2.40 23.89
CA GLY A 151 -1.27 -1.37 24.45
C GLY A 151 -0.88 -0.24 23.47
N CYS A 152 -1.19 -0.42 22.18
CA CYS A 152 -0.97 0.57 21.13
C CYS A 152 -2.14 1.54 20.96
N VAL A 153 -3.34 1.17 21.44
CA VAL A 153 -4.54 1.97 21.31
C VAL A 153 -4.69 2.88 22.52
N VAL A 154 -4.97 4.16 22.27
CA VAL A 154 -5.15 5.19 23.28
C VAL A 154 -6.35 6.07 22.92
N PRO A 155 -6.93 6.82 23.86
CA PRO A 155 -7.89 7.87 23.53
C PRO A 155 -7.28 8.86 22.55
N SER A 156 -8.03 9.22 21.50
CA SER A 156 -7.56 10.13 20.47
C SER A 156 -7.40 11.54 21.03
N PRO A 157 -6.21 12.16 20.95
CA PRO A 157 -6.04 13.55 21.33
C PRO A 157 -6.55 14.52 20.25
N ALA A 158 -6.85 13.98 19.06
CA ALA A 158 -7.27 14.76 17.90
C ALA A 158 -8.80 14.85 17.76
N VAL A 159 -9.49 13.77 18.11
CA VAL A 159 -10.94 13.61 17.91
C VAL A 159 -11.55 13.14 19.24
N PRO A 160 -12.29 14.00 19.95
CA PRO A 160 -12.96 13.62 21.20
C PRO A 160 -13.88 12.41 21.02
N GLY A 161 -13.83 11.48 21.97
CA GLY A 161 -14.67 10.26 21.93
C GLY A 161 -14.20 9.16 20.97
N ALA A 162 -13.10 9.37 20.24
CA ALA A 162 -12.51 8.35 19.35
C ALA A 162 -11.23 7.74 19.95
N TYR A 163 -10.81 6.61 19.38
CA TYR A 163 -9.51 5.99 19.68
C TYR A 163 -8.49 6.31 18.59
N ALA A 164 -7.22 6.36 19.00
CA ALA A 164 -6.06 6.49 18.13
C ALA A 164 -5.05 5.39 18.43
N VAL A 165 -4.27 4.99 17.45
CA VAL A 165 -3.05 4.23 17.69
C VAL A 165 -1.89 5.20 17.90
N ASN A 166 -1.15 4.99 18.98
CA ASN A 166 0.09 5.71 19.23
C ASN A 166 1.24 5.08 18.42
N LEU A 167 1.59 5.72 17.30
CA LEU A 167 2.64 5.29 16.39
C LEU A 167 4.05 5.60 16.92
N THR A 168 4.22 6.31 18.04
CA THR A 168 5.57 6.50 18.61
C THR A 168 6.04 5.35 19.46
N LYS A 169 5.14 4.47 19.87
CA LYS A 169 5.52 3.23 20.56
C LYS A 169 6.12 2.25 19.53
N PRO A 170 7.31 1.69 19.79
CA PRO A 170 7.87 0.61 18.99
C PRO A 170 6.89 -0.55 18.82
N GLY A 171 6.77 -1.08 17.61
CA GLY A 171 5.88 -2.21 17.28
C GLY A 171 4.41 -1.85 17.12
N CYS A 172 4.01 -0.60 17.35
CA CYS A 172 2.64 -0.14 17.14
C CYS A 172 2.41 0.31 15.70
N GLY A 173 1.22 0.02 15.18
CA GLY A 173 0.84 0.39 13.83
C GLY A 173 -0.67 0.42 13.60
N VAL A 174 -1.07 0.92 12.46
CA VAL A 174 -2.46 0.90 11.99
C VAL A 174 -2.51 0.13 10.69
N LEU A 175 -3.63 -0.55 10.47
CA LEU A 175 -4.00 -1.18 9.22
C LEU A 175 -5.24 -0.50 8.67
N TRP A 176 -5.19 -0.21 7.37
CA TRP A 176 -6.30 0.27 6.57
C TRP A 176 -6.65 -0.75 5.50
N LEU A 177 -7.93 -1.10 5.38
CA LEU A 177 -8.41 -2.12 4.44
C LEU A 177 -9.25 -1.48 3.35
N ALA A 178 -8.91 -1.71 2.08
CA ALA A 178 -9.71 -1.21 0.96
C ALA A 178 -10.61 -2.31 0.35
N PRO A 179 -11.86 -1.96 -0.02
CA PRO A 179 -12.46 -0.61 0.05
C PRO A 179 -12.76 -0.15 1.49
N THR A 180 -12.27 1.04 1.86
CA THR A 180 -12.42 1.60 3.22
C THR A 180 -13.76 2.33 3.34
N PRO A 181 -14.54 2.16 4.43
CA PRO A 181 -15.77 2.92 4.64
C PRO A 181 -15.53 4.42 4.89
N SER A 182 -14.31 4.81 5.24
CA SER A 182 -13.94 6.21 5.49
C SER A 182 -13.10 6.76 4.34
N ASN A 183 -13.53 7.88 3.74
CA ASN A 183 -12.83 8.52 2.62
C ASN A 183 -11.46 9.13 3.00
N TYR A 184 -11.15 9.25 4.28
CA TYR A 184 -9.87 9.76 4.76
C TYR A 184 -9.43 9.08 6.05
N LYS A 185 -8.12 8.95 6.19
CA LYS A 185 -7.46 8.52 7.43
C LYS A 185 -6.84 9.76 8.07
N LEU A 186 -6.79 9.84 9.40
CA LEU A 186 -6.32 11.06 10.07
C LEU A 186 -5.09 10.74 10.90
N ILE A 187 -3.97 11.39 10.56
CA ILE A 187 -2.73 11.33 11.31
C ILE A 187 -2.55 12.68 12.02
N SER A 188 -2.24 12.63 13.31
CA SER A 188 -2.04 13.80 14.15
C SER A 188 -0.71 13.73 14.86
N ILE A 189 0.05 14.81 14.81
CA ILE A 189 1.32 14.96 15.48
C ILE A 189 1.18 16.06 16.53
N ILE A 190 1.62 15.74 17.74
CA ILE A 190 1.58 16.63 18.89
C ILE A 190 2.98 16.67 19.48
N LYS A 191 3.54 17.86 19.63
CA LYS A 191 4.77 18.10 20.38
C LYS A 191 4.39 18.61 21.76
N ASN A 192 4.85 17.93 22.80
CA ASN A 192 4.84 18.52 24.12
C ASN A 192 5.90 19.62 24.16
N ASN A 193 5.51 20.82 24.60
CA ASN A 193 6.48 21.82 25.01
C ASN A 193 7.32 21.21 26.13
N GLY A 194 8.63 21.11 25.92
CA GLY A 194 9.54 21.14 27.04
C GLY A 194 9.40 22.51 27.68
N GLY A 195 8.67 22.56 28.80
CA GLY A 195 8.96 23.53 29.85
C GLY A 195 10.14 23.01 30.64
#